data_AF-A0A355FYK1-F1
#
_entry.id   AF-A0A355FYK1-F1
#
_cell.length_a   1.000
_cell.length_b   1.000
_cell.length_c   1.000
_cell.angle_alpha   90.00
_cell.angle_beta   90.00
_cell.angle_gamma   90.00
#
_symmetry.space_group_name_H-M   'P 1'
#
loop_
_entity.id
_entity.type
_entity.pdbx_description
1 polymer ?
#
loop_
_entity_poly.entity_id
_entity_poly.type
_entity_poly.pdbx_seq_one_letter_code
_entity_poly.pdbx_strand_id
1 'polypeptide(L)'
;MALYEGFQRSKGISLWTKARYWFKHLEGMYTWATAPILIFLMGWLPLNLAGSDPSVLVQGAQQTLSWIMGFAMIGIVATGVLSMFVLPVRPHTVKRYNWLIMAAQWALLPVTILLFSALPAIDAQTRLMFGKYLGFQVTKKKRG
;
A
#
# COMPACT_ATOMS: atom_id res chain seq x y z
N MET A 1 2.75 -20.09 4.09
CA MET A 1 2.53 -21.53 4.40
C MET A 1 1.07 -21.90 4.62
N ALA A 2 0.18 -21.00 5.08
CA ALA A 2 -1.25 -21.31 5.22
C ALA A 2 -1.92 -21.84 3.92
N LEU A 3 -1.56 -21.30 2.75
CA LEU A 3 -2.04 -21.83 1.46
C LEU A 3 -1.48 -23.22 1.13
N TYR A 4 -0.21 -23.48 1.46
CA TYR A 4 0.42 -24.79 1.22
C TYR A 4 -0.18 -25.87 2.13
N GLU A 5 -0.34 -25.57 3.42
CA GLU A 5 -1.00 -26.46 4.39
C GLU A 5 -2.49 -26.66 4.04
N GLY A 6 -3.18 -25.60 3.62
CA GLY A 6 -4.54 -25.68 3.11
C GLY A 6 -4.65 -26.56 1.86
N PHE A 7 -3.71 -26.41 0.91
CA PHE A 7 -3.65 -27.23 -0.30
C PHE A 7 -3.25 -28.69 -0.05
N GLN A 8 -2.50 -28.99 1.01
CA GLN A 8 -2.22 -30.36 1.44
C GLN A 8 -3.44 -31.01 2.10
N ARG A 9 -4.26 -30.24 2.83
CA ARG A 9 -5.51 -30.72 3.44
C ARG A 9 -6.63 -30.97 2.42
N SER A 10 -6.69 -30.18 1.34
CA SER A 10 -7.68 -30.33 0.28
C SER A 10 -7.19 -31.27 -0.85
N LYS A 11 -7.51 -32.56 -0.77
CA LYS A 11 -7.12 -33.55 -1.79
C LYS A 11 -7.89 -33.45 -3.13
N GLY A 12 -8.94 -32.63 -3.22
CA GLY A 12 -9.79 -32.51 -4.41
C GLY A 12 -9.49 -31.36 -5.38
N ILE A 13 -8.46 -30.54 -5.14
CA ILE A 13 -8.18 -29.35 -5.96
C ILE A 13 -7.15 -29.66 -7.05
N SER A 14 -7.48 -29.35 -8.30
CA SER A 14 -6.58 -29.52 -9.46
C SER A 14 -5.27 -28.74 -9.28
N LEU A 15 -4.15 -29.31 -9.76
CA LEU A 15 -2.82 -28.69 -9.68
C LEU A 15 -2.79 -27.31 -10.38
N TRP A 16 -3.56 -27.15 -11.46
CA TRP A 16 -3.70 -25.87 -12.16
C TRP A 16 -4.32 -24.78 -11.28
N THR A 17 -5.37 -25.13 -10.54
CA THR A 17 -5.99 -24.22 -9.58
C THR A 17 -4.99 -23.81 -8.51
N LYS A 18 -4.19 -24.75 -7.97
CA LYS A 18 -3.14 -24.46 -6.97
C LYS A 18 -2.08 -23.50 -7.52
N ALA A 19 -1.58 -23.76 -8.72
CA ALA A 19 -0.60 -22.91 -9.39
C ALA A 19 -1.13 -21.50 -9.64
N ARG A 20 -2.39 -21.36 -10.05
CA ARG A 20 -3.03 -20.05 -10.26
C ARG A 20 -3.13 -19.23 -8.97
N TYR A 21 -3.50 -19.87 -7.86
CA TYR A 21 -3.56 -19.19 -6.56
C TYR A 21 -2.18 -18.76 -6.07
N TRP A 22 -1.18 -19.61 -6.24
CA TRP A 22 0.21 -19.27 -5.94
C TRP A 22 0.72 -18.11 -6.78
N PHE A 23 0.48 -18.15 -8.09
CA PHE A 23 0.88 -17.09 -9.01
C PHE A 23 0.25 -15.75 -8.62
N LYS A 24 -1.06 -15.72 -8.38
CA LYS A 24 -1.77 -14.51 -7.92
C LYS A 24 -1.23 -13.97 -6.60
N HIS A 25 -0.86 -14.86 -5.66
CA HIS A 25 -0.33 -14.44 -4.38
C HIS A 25 1.07 -13.82 -4.53
N LEU A 26 1.94 -14.43 -5.33
CA LEU A 26 3.27 -13.92 -5.63
C LEU A 26 3.21 -12.59 -6.40
N GLU A 27 2.38 -12.53 -7.45
CA GLU A 27 2.16 -11.32 -8.22
C GLU A 27 1.64 -10.19 -7.32
N GLY A 28 0.62 -10.47 -6.50
CA GLY A 28 0.10 -9.49 -5.56
C GLY A 28 1.19 -8.98 -4.61
N MET A 29 1.94 -9.89 -3.98
CA MET A 29 3.02 -9.52 -3.07
C MET A 29 4.11 -8.67 -3.73
N TYR A 30 4.49 -9.01 -4.96
CA TYR A 30 5.45 -8.26 -5.75
C TYR A 30 4.94 -6.86 -6.10
N THR A 31 3.69 -6.76 -6.55
CA THR A 31 3.04 -5.48 -6.88
C THR A 31 2.93 -4.58 -5.66
N TRP A 32 2.52 -5.09 -4.50
CA TRP A 32 2.41 -4.28 -3.27
C TRP A 32 3.77 -3.75 -2.77
N ALA A 33 4.86 -4.50 -2.99
CA ALA A 33 6.21 -4.07 -2.61
C ALA A 33 6.79 -3.03 -3.58
N THR A 34 6.55 -3.20 -4.88
CA THR A 34 7.20 -2.40 -5.94
C THR A 34 6.36 -1.22 -6.42
N ALA A 35 5.03 -1.35 -6.46
CA ALA A 35 4.15 -0.32 -7.02
C ALA A 35 4.28 1.05 -6.33
N PRO A 36 4.32 1.16 -4.98
CA PRO A 36 4.46 2.48 -4.34
C PRO A 36 5.78 3.15 -4.72
N ILE A 37 6.88 2.40 -4.75
CA ILE A 37 8.20 2.91 -5.14
C ILE A 37 8.20 3.32 -6.61
N LEU A 38 7.66 2.48 -7.48
CA LEU A 38 7.55 2.74 -8.91
C LEU A 38 6.71 4.00 -9.18
N ILE A 39 5.57 4.13 -8.50
CA ILE A 39 4.68 5.28 -8.63
C ILE A 39 5.34 6.56 -8.12
N PHE A 40 6.07 6.49 -7.01
CA PHE A 40 6.82 7.65 -6.50
C PHE A 40 7.91 8.09 -7.48
N LEU A 41 8.72 7.15 -7.97
CA LEU A 41 9.81 7.43 -8.90
C LEU A 41 9.28 7.90 -10.26
N MET A 42 8.29 7.21 -10.84
CA MET A 42 7.74 7.51 -12.16
C MET A 42 6.77 8.70 -12.14
N GLY A 43 6.02 8.89 -11.05
CA GLY A 43 5.07 9.98 -10.89
C GLY A 43 5.72 11.32 -10.57
N TRP A 44 6.91 11.33 -9.96
CA TRP A 44 7.68 12.54 -9.72
C TRP A 44 8.77 12.79 -10.79
N LEU A 45 9.06 11.84 -11.68
CA LEU A 45 10.03 12.07 -12.74
C LEU A 45 9.52 13.21 -13.64
N PRO A 46 10.17 14.40 -13.66
CA PRO A 46 9.70 15.50 -14.48
C PRO A 46 9.80 15.07 -15.94
N LEU A 47 8.72 15.30 -16.71
CA LEU A 47 8.70 15.16 -18.17
C LEU A 47 9.84 15.95 -18.84
N ASN A 48 10.43 16.92 -18.13
CA ASN A 48 11.55 17.75 -18.55
C ASN A 48 12.91 17.03 -18.55
N LEU A 49 13.06 15.90 -17.85
CA LEU A 49 14.27 15.06 -17.91
C LEU A 49 14.25 14.08 -19.09
N ALA A 50 13.10 13.93 -19.76
CA ALA A 50 13.01 13.27 -21.06
C ALA A 50 13.53 14.22 -22.15
N GLY A 51 14.82 14.55 -22.06
CA GLY A 51 15.53 15.15 -23.18
C GLY A 51 15.45 14.19 -24.37
N SER A 52 14.82 14.65 -25.45
CA SER A 52 14.99 14.18 -26.83
C SER A 52 14.75 12.72 -27.22
N ASP A 53 14.38 11.79 -26.33
CA ASP A 53 14.03 10.41 -26.71
C ASP A 53 12.52 10.12 -26.60
N PRO A 54 11.79 10.00 -27.72
CA PRO A 54 10.35 9.81 -27.75
C PRO A 54 9.98 8.33 -27.71
N SER A 55 10.26 7.66 -26.61
CA SER A 55 9.51 6.43 -26.31
C SER A 55 8.07 6.84 -26.00
N VAL A 56 7.21 6.80 -27.03
CA VAL A 56 5.77 7.11 -26.93
C VAL A 56 5.09 6.32 -25.80
N LEU A 57 5.60 5.12 -25.52
CA LEU A 57 5.15 4.26 -24.43
C LEU A 57 5.47 4.84 -23.05
N VAL A 58 6.69 5.34 -22.84
CA VAL A 58 7.11 5.92 -21.55
C VAL A 58 6.34 7.21 -21.29
N GLN A 59 6.17 8.07 -22.29
CA GLN A 59 5.40 9.30 -22.17
C GLN A 59 3.91 9.04 -21.90
N GLY A 60 3.30 8.07 -22.61
CA GLY A 60 1.91 7.68 -22.40
C GLY A 60 1.65 7.09 -21.01
N ALA A 61 2.59 6.28 -20.50
CA ALA A 61 2.53 5.72 -19.16
C ALA A 61 2.65 6.81 -18.07
N GLN A 62 3.61 7.73 -18.21
CA GLN A 62 3.81 8.84 -17.27
C GLN A 62 2.63 9.80 -17.25
N GLN A 63 2.06 10.13 -18.41
CA GLN A 63 0.88 10.97 -18.50
C GLN A 63 -0.32 10.30 -17.82
N THR A 64 -0.61 9.04 -18.14
CA THR A 64 -1.73 8.30 -17.52
C THR A 64 -1.55 8.21 -16.01
N LEU A 65 -0.34 7.94 -15.53
CA LEU A 65 -0.03 7.87 -14.12
C LEU A 65 -0.25 9.22 -13.42
N SER A 66 0.13 10.33 -14.06
CA SER A 66 -0.09 11.69 -13.53
C SER A 66 -1.58 12.00 -13.36
N TRP A 67 -2.42 11.58 -14.30
CA TRP A 67 -3.87 11.74 -14.20
C TRP A 67 -4.45 10.91 -13.05
N ILE A 68 -4.04 9.64 -12.94
CA ILE A 68 -4.45 8.76 -11.83
C ILE A 68 -4.04 9.35 -10.48
N MET A 69 -2.80 9.84 -10.36
CA MET A 69 -2.29 10.53 -9.17
C MET A 69 -3.11 11.78 -8.85
N GLY A 70 -3.44 12.59 -9.86
CA GLY A 70 -4.31 13.76 -9.71
C GLY A 70 -5.68 13.39 -9.12
N PHE A 71 -6.34 12.38 -9.68
CA PHE A 71 -7.61 11.88 -9.14
C PHE A 71 -7.47 11.28 -7.74
N ALA A 72 -6.39 10.54 -7.47
CA ALA A 72 -6.11 9.99 -6.15
C ALA A 72 -5.92 11.08 -5.09
N MET A 73 -5.21 12.17 -5.43
CA MET A 73 -5.03 13.31 -4.55
C MET A 73 -6.35 14.00 -4.21
N ILE A 74 -7.25 14.16 -5.18
CA ILE A 74 -8.60 14.67 -4.94
C ILE A 74 -9.35 13.77 -3.95
N GLY A 75 -9.26 12.44 -4.13
CA GLY A 75 -9.87 11.46 -3.22
C GLY A 75 -9.32 11.55 -1.79
N ILE A 76 -8.01 11.73 -1.62
CA ILE A 76 -7.38 11.90 -0.30
C ILE A 76 -7.88 13.18 0.37
N VAL A 77 -7.93 14.30 -0.36
CA VAL A 77 -8.44 15.58 0.17
C VAL A 77 -9.91 15.46 0.55
N ALA A 78 -10.75 14.84 -0.30
CA ALA A 78 -12.16 14.60 0.00
C ALA A 78 -12.35 13.75 1.26
N THR A 79 -11.52 12.70 1.42
CA THR A 79 -11.53 11.86 2.63
C THR A 79 -11.09 12.65 3.86
N GLY A 80 -10.11 13.54 3.71
CA GLY A 80 -9.67 14.46 4.76
C GLY A 80 -10.78 15.36 5.25
N VAL A 81 -11.50 15.98 4.33
CA VAL A 81 -12.66 16.80 4.62
C VAL A 81 -13.77 15.98 5.29
N LEU A 82 -14.08 14.78 4.78
CA LEU A 82 -15.09 13.90 5.37
C LEU A 82 -14.73 13.48 6.80
N SER A 83 -13.45 13.21 7.08
CA SER A 83 -12.99 12.89 8.43
C SER A 83 -13.27 14.00 9.43
N MET A 84 -13.18 15.26 8.98
CA MET A 84 -13.48 16.43 9.80
C MET A 84 -14.97 16.50 10.15
N PHE A 85 -15.85 16.10 9.23
CA PHE A 85 -17.30 16.04 9.45
C PHE A 85 -17.71 14.88 10.37
N VAL A 86 -16.98 13.75 10.33
CA VAL A 86 -17.23 12.59 11.20
C VAL A 86 -16.73 12.84 12.63
N LEU A 87 -15.76 13.74 12.81
CA LEU A 87 -15.17 13.99 14.13
C LEU A 87 -16.20 14.62 15.09
N PRO A 88 -16.38 14.07 16.30
CA PRO A 88 -17.24 14.68 17.32
C PRO A 88 -16.68 16.03 17.76
N VAL A 89 -17.56 16.90 18.27
CA VAL A 89 -17.20 18.26 18.72
C VAL A 89 -16.00 18.20 19.66
N ARG A 90 -14.98 19.00 19.34
CA ARG A 90 -13.73 19.12 20.09
C ARG A 90 -13.99 19.19 21.60
N PRO A 91 -13.49 18.24 22.41
CA PRO A 91 -13.61 18.33 23.86
C PRO A 91 -12.79 19.51 24.42
N HIS A 92 -13.26 20.14 25.50
CA HIS A 92 -12.63 21.34 26.08
C HIS A 92 -11.20 21.10 26.61
N THR A 93 -10.78 19.84 26.76
CA THR A 93 -9.46 19.43 27.24
C THR A 93 -8.34 19.54 26.21
N VAL A 94 -8.67 19.63 24.91
CA VAL A 94 -7.65 19.65 23.84
C VAL A 94 -7.28 21.07 23.43
N LYS A 95 -5.97 21.32 23.37
CA LYS A 95 -5.35 22.62 23.04
C LYS A 95 -5.51 22.96 21.56
N ARG A 96 -5.51 24.25 21.22
CA ARG A 96 -5.74 24.75 19.84
C ARG A 96 -4.69 24.25 18.84
N TYR A 97 -3.46 23.96 19.27
CA TYR A 97 -2.41 23.44 18.39
C TYR A 97 -2.71 22.04 17.82
N ASN A 98 -3.65 21.29 18.40
CA ASN A 98 -4.03 19.98 17.88
C ASN A 98 -4.63 20.06 16.47
N TRP A 99 -5.18 21.22 16.08
CA TRP A 99 -5.61 21.47 14.70
C TRP A 99 -4.44 21.51 13.72
N LEU A 100 -3.30 22.11 14.12
CA LEU A 100 -2.07 22.08 13.32
C LEU A 100 -1.51 20.66 13.22
N ILE A 101 -1.54 19.89 14.31
CA ILE A 101 -1.13 18.48 14.28
C ILE A 101 -2.02 17.67 13.33
N MET A 102 -3.33 17.89 13.37
CA MET A 102 -4.28 17.20 12.51
C MET A 102 -4.06 17.56 11.03
N ALA A 103 -3.80 18.83 10.71
CA ALA A 103 -3.42 19.24 9.36
C ALA A 103 -2.09 18.61 8.92
N ALA A 104 -1.09 18.59 9.80
CA ALA A 104 0.20 17.94 9.53
C ALA A 104 0.04 16.43 9.30
N GLN A 105 -0.83 15.76 10.05
CA GLN A 105 -1.15 14.34 9.86
C GLN A 105 -1.74 14.09 8.47
N TRP A 106 -2.68 14.92 8.01
CA TRP A 106 -3.24 14.83 6.66
C TRP A 106 -2.21 15.10 5.57
N ALA A 107 -1.29 16.05 5.77
CA ALA A 107 -0.20 16.31 4.84
C ALA A 107 0.83 15.15 4.79
N LEU A 108 1.07 14.48 5.92
CA LEU A 108 1.98 13.34 6.03
C LEU A 108 1.37 12.02 5.52
N LEU A 109 0.05 11.92 5.39
CA LEU A 109 -0.62 10.69 4.96
C LEU A 109 -0.11 10.10 3.63
N PRO A 110 0.00 10.84 2.52
CA PRO A 110 0.48 10.26 1.26
C PRO A 110 1.90 9.69 1.39
N VAL A 111 2.78 10.36 2.14
CA VAL A 111 4.17 9.92 2.36
C VAL A 111 4.21 8.69 3.27
N THR A 112 3.46 8.72 4.37
CA THR A 112 3.42 7.61 5.33
C THR A 112 2.79 6.36 4.71
N ILE A 113 1.72 6.49 3.94
CA ILE A 113 1.12 5.36 3.21
C ILE A 113 2.13 4.75 2.24
N LEU A 114 2.92 5.56 1.54
CA LEU A 114 3.95 5.07 0.61
C LEU A 114 5.05 4.28 1.34
N LEU A 115 5.60 4.85 2.42
CA LEU A 115 6.68 4.23 3.17
C LEU A 115 6.23 2.99 3.94
N PHE A 116 5.10 3.07 4.65
CA PHE A 116 4.57 1.97 5.44
C PHE A 116 3.85 0.90 4.60
N SER A 117 3.57 1.15 3.32
CA SER A 117 3.13 0.07 2.41
C SER A 117 4.33 -0.69 1.84
N ALA A 118 5.34 0.01 1.33
CA ALA A 118 6.47 -0.62 0.66
C ALA A 118 7.46 -1.27 1.65
N LEU A 119 7.86 -0.56 2.72
CA LEU A 119 8.93 -1.05 3.62
C LEU A 119 8.56 -2.36 4.34
N PRO A 120 7.38 -2.49 4.98
CA PRO A 120 6.99 -3.74 5.62
C PRO A 120 6.73 -4.85 4.61
N ALA A 121 6.27 -4.51 3.39
CA ALA A 121 6.09 -5.49 2.33
C ALA A 121 7.45 -6.08 1.91
N ILE A 122 8.46 -5.24 1.69
CA ILE A 122 9.83 -5.67 1.35
C ILE A 122 10.45 -6.46 2.51
N ASP A 123 10.31 -5.99 3.75
CA ASP A 123 10.80 -6.72 4.93
C ASP A 123 10.11 -8.09 5.04
N ALA A 124 8.80 -8.17 4.84
CA ALA A 124 8.07 -9.44 4.85
C ALA A 124 8.53 -10.38 3.72
N GLN A 125 8.75 -9.86 2.50
CA GLN A 125 9.22 -10.65 1.36
C GLN A 125 10.64 -11.18 1.59
N THR A 126 11.58 -10.32 1.96
CA THR A 126 12.98 -10.71 2.22
C THR A 126 13.04 -11.73 3.36
N ARG A 127 12.27 -11.51 4.43
CA ARG A 127 12.17 -12.43 5.56
C ARG A 127 11.58 -13.80 5.17
N LEU A 128 10.61 -13.83 4.27
CA LEU A 128 10.07 -15.06 3.66
C LEU A 128 11.12 -15.80 2.83
N MET A 129 11.91 -15.08 2.03
CA MET A 129 13.00 -15.65 1.23
C MET A 129 14.09 -16.29 2.09
N PHE A 130 14.42 -15.67 3.23
CA PHE A 130 15.39 -16.21 4.19
C PHE A 130 14.78 -17.22 5.19
N GLY A 131 13.53 -17.63 5.00
CA GLY A 131 12.86 -18.63 5.86
C GLY A 131 12.61 -18.19 7.31
N LYS A 132 12.72 -16.89 7.62
CA LYS A 132 12.60 -16.35 8.99
C LYS A 132 11.16 -15.95 9.32
N TYR A 133 10.23 -16.90 9.38
CA TYR A 133 8.81 -16.59 9.54
C TYR A 133 8.47 -15.80 10.81
N LEU A 134 7.61 -14.79 10.69
CA LEU A 134 6.96 -14.15 11.84
C LEU A 134 6.00 -15.18 12.47
N GLY A 135 6.32 -15.61 13.69
CA GLY A 135 5.42 -16.47 14.46
C GLY A 135 4.09 -15.76 14.74
N PHE A 136 2.98 -16.49 14.66
CA PHE A 136 1.69 -15.95 15.05
C PHE A 136 1.65 -15.74 16.57
N GLN A 137 1.60 -14.49 17.01
CA GLN A 137 1.30 -14.17 18.40
C GLN A 137 -0.20 -14.34 18.62
N VAL A 138 -0.60 -15.52 19.08
CA VAL A 138 -1.99 -15.78 19.42
C VAL A 138 -2.32 -15.04 20.71
N THR A 139 -3.19 -14.03 20.64
CA THR A 139 -3.72 -13.38 21.83
C THR A 139 -4.44 -14.44 22.66
N LYS A 140 -3.89 -14.78 23.82
CA LYS A 140 -4.49 -15.77 24.72
C LYS A 140 -5.87 -15.25 25.15
N LYS A 141 -6.94 -15.78 24.55
CA LYS A 141 -8.30 -15.46 24.93
C LYS A 141 -8.55 -16.02 26.34
N LYS A 142 -8.57 -15.15 27.35
CA LYS A 142 -9.09 -15.53 28.67
C LYS A 142 -10.56 -15.89 28.49
N ARG A 143 -10.91 -17.15 28.69
CA ARG A 143 -12.30 -17.59 28.84
C ARG A 143 -12.68 -17.22 30.28
N GLY A 144 -13.53 -16.20 30.41
CA GLY A 144 -14.33 -15.97 31.62
C GLY A 144 -15.59 -16.81 31.56
#